data_AF-A0A151RRZ6-F1
#
_entry.id   AF-A0A151RRZ6-F1
#
_cell.length_a   1.000
_cell.length_b   1.000
_cell.length_c   1.000
_cell.angle_alpha   90.00
_cell.angle_beta   90.00
_cell.angle_gamma   90.00
#
_symmetry.space_group_name_H-M   'P 1'
#
loop_
_entity.id
_entity.type
_entity.pdbx_description
1 polymer ?
#
loop_
_entity_poly.entity_id
_entity_poly.type
_entity_poly.pdbx_seq_one_letter_code
_entity_poly.pdbx_strand_id
1 'polypeptide(L)'
;KKTSLGLLGVDNEVQERYANFLGCKMLIFPFYYLGISISVNPSVGSTWKPIVDILFKKVFLWKHKILSFAGRVCLFNSILTYFPLFFLSFFKMPKSVVGNH
;
A
#
# COMPACT_ATOMS: atom_id res chain seq x y z
N LYS A 1 -3.29 5.18 -24.21
CA LYS A 1 -3.36 3.84 -23.57
C LYS A 1 -3.28 4.03 -22.06
N LYS A 2 -4.35 3.69 -21.31
CA LYS A 2 -4.49 3.93 -19.86
C LYS A 2 -3.92 2.81 -18.98
N THR A 3 -3.53 1.69 -19.58
CA THR A 3 -3.07 0.48 -18.90
C THR A 3 -1.56 0.34 -19.02
N SER A 4 -0.91 0.05 -17.89
CA SER A 4 0.52 -0.23 -17.77
C SER A 4 0.74 -1.59 -17.09
N LEU A 5 1.84 -2.26 -17.44
CA LEU A 5 2.19 -3.59 -16.94
C LEU A 5 3.34 -3.50 -15.94
N GLY A 6 3.13 -3.99 -14.72
CA GLY A 6 4.18 -4.18 -13.72
C GLY A 6 4.42 -5.66 -13.49
N LEU A 7 5.60 -6.15 -13.84
CA LEU A 7 6.05 -7.51 -13.56
C LEU A 7 7.21 -7.43 -12.55
N LEU A 8 7.14 -8.24 -11.50
CA LEU A 8 8.14 -8.29 -10.43
C LEU A 8 8.85 -9.65 -10.47
N GLY A 9 10.18 -9.66 -10.37
CA GLY A 9 10.97 -10.90 -10.35
C GLY A 9 11.12 -11.60 -11.71
N VAL A 10 10.94 -10.87 -12.82
CA VAL A 10 11.05 -11.36 -14.20
C VAL A 10 12.08 -10.52 -14.95
N ASP A 11 12.89 -11.14 -15.81
CA ASP A 11 13.92 -10.45 -16.60
C ASP A 11 13.34 -9.39 -17.55
N ASN A 12 14.10 -8.32 -17.76
CA ASN A 12 13.67 -7.15 -18.54
C ASN A 12 13.23 -7.51 -19.97
N GLU A 13 13.90 -8.45 -20.64
CA GLU A 13 13.51 -8.91 -21.99
C GLU A 13 12.11 -9.54 -22.01
N VAL A 14 11.81 -10.34 -21.00
CA VAL A 14 10.51 -11.01 -20.87
C VAL A 14 9.44 -9.96 -20.56
N GLN A 15 9.75 -8.98 -19.71
CA GLN A 15 8.85 -7.88 -19.41
C GLN A 15 8.47 -7.08 -20.67
N GLU A 16 9.46 -6.71 -21.48
CA GLU A 16 9.25 -5.98 -22.72
C GLU A 16 8.46 -6.79 -23.75
N ARG A 17 8.72 -8.10 -23.84
CA ARG A 17 7.94 -9.01 -24.71
C ARG A 17 6.46 -9.02 -24.32
N TYR A 18 6.13 -9.10 -23.03
CA TYR A 18 4.76 -9.06 -22.55
C TYR A 18 4.10 -7.68 -22.74
N ALA A 19 4.85 -6.60 -22.50
CA ALA A 19 4.35 -5.25 -22.75
C ALA A 19 4.01 -5.02 -24.23
N ASN A 20 4.87 -5.49 -25.14
CA ASN A 20 4.64 -5.44 -26.58
C ASN A 20 3.46 -6.32 -27.01
N PHE A 21 3.37 -7.54 -26.48
CA PHE A 21 2.25 -8.46 -26.75
C PHE A 21 0.89 -7.88 -26.33
N LEU A 22 0.82 -7.29 -25.13
CA LEU A 22 -0.39 -6.63 -24.61
C LEU A 22 -0.59 -5.22 -25.18
N GLY A 23 0.39 -4.71 -25.92
CA GLY A 23 0.42 -3.35 -26.43
C GLY A 23 0.34 -2.29 -25.31
N CYS A 24 0.83 -2.56 -24.11
CA CYS A 24 0.80 -1.62 -22.98
C CYS A 24 2.20 -1.10 -22.65
N LYS A 25 2.29 -0.02 -21.88
CA LYS A 25 3.59 0.51 -21.42
C LYS A 25 4.05 -0.23 -20.16
N MET A 26 5.36 -0.36 -19.98
CA MET A 26 5.90 -0.84 -18.71
C MET A 26 5.63 0.16 -17.58
N LEU A 27 5.25 -0.38 -16.42
CA LEU A 27 5.05 0.37 -15.18
C LEU A 27 6.41 0.64 -14.54
N ILE A 28 6.66 1.90 -14.19
CA ILE A 28 7.92 2.32 -13.57
C ILE A 28 7.73 2.26 -12.05
N PHE A 29 8.63 1.54 -11.37
CA PHE A 29 8.67 1.49 -9.92
C PHE A 29 9.64 2.54 -9.37
N PRO A 30 9.37 3.12 -8.18
CA PRO A 30 8.14 2.96 -7.39
C PRO A 30 6.97 3.77 -7.99
N PHE A 31 5.74 3.27 -7.84
CA PHE A 31 4.52 3.99 -8.23
C PHE A 31 3.54 4.10 -7.06
N TYR A 32 2.58 5.02 -7.14
CA TYR A 32 1.56 5.21 -6.12
C TYR A 32 0.26 4.53 -6.51
N TYR A 33 -0.25 3.65 -5.65
CA TYR A 33 -1.58 3.05 -5.77
C TYR A 33 -2.39 3.37 -4.52
N LEU A 34 -3.56 4.00 -4.69
CA LEU A 34 -4.43 4.42 -3.57
C LEU A 34 -3.73 5.29 -2.51
N GLY A 35 -2.66 6.00 -2.89
CA GLY A 35 -1.83 6.82 -1.98
C GLY A 35 -0.72 6.06 -1.26
N ILE A 36 -0.49 4.80 -1.61
CA ILE A 36 0.58 3.94 -1.09
C ILE A 36 1.69 3.85 -2.13
N SER A 37 2.95 4.13 -1.77
CA SER A 37 4.08 3.87 -2.65
C SER A 37 4.36 2.38 -2.69
N ILE A 38 4.05 1.74 -3.81
CA ILE A 38 4.44 0.37 -4.10
C ILE A 38 5.90 0.42 -4.54
N SER A 39 6.79 0.29 -3.55
CA SER A 39 8.20 0.00 -3.78
C SER A 39 8.37 -1.51 -3.97
N VAL A 40 9.48 -1.90 -4.61
CA VAL A 40 9.79 -3.30 -4.93
C VAL A 40 9.95 -4.17 -3.66
N ASN A 41 10.01 -3.58 -2.47
CA ASN A 41 10.16 -4.33 -1.23
C ASN A 41 9.24 -3.83 -0.07
N PRO A 42 8.08 -4.48 0.14
CA PRO A 42 7.18 -4.18 1.26
C PRO A 42 7.67 -4.71 2.62
N SER A 43 8.74 -5.52 2.67
CA SER A 43 9.27 -6.07 3.92
C SER A 43 10.08 -5.09 4.75
N VAL A 44 10.37 -3.89 4.22
CA VAL A 44 11.21 -2.89 4.89
C VAL A 44 10.33 -1.94 5.69
N GLY A 45 10.55 -1.87 7.01
CA GLY A 45 9.83 -0.97 7.93
C GLY A 45 9.81 0.50 7.51
N SER A 46 10.82 0.97 6.77
CA SER A 46 10.89 2.35 6.26
C SER A 46 9.82 2.65 5.19
N THR A 47 9.32 1.65 4.47
CA THR A 47 8.19 1.81 3.53
C THR A 47 6.89 2.17 4.26
N TRP A 48 6.77 1.80 5.55
CA TRP A 48 5.52 1.92 6.32
C TRP A 48 5.30 3.31 6.92
N LYS A 49 6.38 4.00 7.31
CA LYS A 49 6.29 5.31 7.98
C LYS A 49 5.53 6.37 7.16
N PRO A 50 5.85 6.63 5.87
CA PRO A 50 5.12 7.63 5.09
C PRO A 50 3.64 7.27 4.84
N ILE A 51 3.33 5.98 4.73
CA ILE A 51 1.94 5.50 4.55
C ILE A 51 1.11 5.81 5.79
N VAL A 52 1.65 5.48 6.96
CA VAL A 52 1.03 5.72 8.27
C VAL A 52 0.82 7.23 8.48
N ASP A 53 1.80 8.06 8.12
CA ASP A 53 1.71 9.52 8.23
C ASP A 53 0.62 10.13 7.33
N ILE A 54 0.49 9.67 6.08
CA ILE A 54 -0.57 10.13 5.16
C ILE A 54 -1.96 9.81 5.72
N LEU A 55 -2.13 8.61 6.31
CA LEU A 55 -3.40 8.22 6.90
C LEU A 55 -3.71 9.00 8.16
N PHE A 56 -2.74 9.15 9.07
CA PHE A 56 -2.92 10.01 10.24
C PHE A 56 -3.30 11.44 9.86
N LYS A 57 -2.69 11.99 8.80
CA LYS A 57 -3.06 13.30 8.27
C LYS A 57 -4.51 13.33 7.77
N LYS A 58 -4.96 12.32 7.01
CA LYS A 58 -6.36 12.21 6.56
C LYS A 58 -7.34 12.09 7.73
N VAL A 59 -7.01 11.26 8.71
CA VAL A 59 -7.82 11.06 9.93
C VAL A 59 -7.88 12.33 10.76
N PHE A 60 -6.76 13.03 10.91
CA PHE A 60 -6.70 14.29 11.63
C PHE A 60 -7.57 15.36 10.95
N LEU A 61 -7.52 15.45 9.62
CA LEU A 61 -8.39 16.33 8.83
C LEU A 61 -9.88 15.99 9.02
N TRP A 62 -10.25 14.71 9.13
CA TRP A 62 -11.63 14.29 9.42
C TRP A 62 -12.04 14.57 10.88
N LYS A 63 -11.13 14.34 11.83
CA LYS A 63 -11.32 14.64 13.26
C LYS A 63 -11.59 16.13 13.49
N HIS A 64 -10.96 17.01 12.72
CA HIS A 64 -11.12 18.45 12.85
C HIS A 64 -12.47 18.96 12.35
N LYS A 65 -13.25 18.14 11.63
CA LYS A 65 -14.50 18.58 11.02
C LYS A 65 -15.73 18.44 11.91
N ILE A 66 -16.18 17.28 12.41
CA ILE A 66 -17.47 17.23 13.18
C ILE A 66 -17.62 15.99 14.12
N LEU A 67 -16.64 15.56 14.93
CA LEU A 67 -16.76 14.31 15.70
C LEU A 67 -16.72 14.46 17.23
N SER A 68 -17.70 13.83 17.91
CA SER A 68 -17.73 13.70 19.37
C SER A 68 -16.57 12.85 19.91
N PHE A 69 -16.27 12.92 21.21
CA PHE A 69 -15.20 12.10 21.81
C PHE A 69 -15.39 10.60 21.57
N ALA A 70 -16.59 10.08 21.79
CA ALA A 70 -16.93 8.69 21.49
C ALA A 70 -16.75 8.35 20.00
N GLY A 71 -17.17 9.24 19.10
CA GLY A 71 -16.95 9.09 17.66
C GLY A 71 -15.46 9.04 17.29
N ARG A 72 -14.62 9.84 17.95
CA ARG A 72 -13.16 9.85 17.73
C ARG A 72 -12.51 8.54 18.13
N VAL A 73 -12.96 7.92 19.23
CA VAL A 73 -12.45 6.62 19.69
C VAL A 73 -12.90 5.51 18.73
N CYS A 74 -14.17 5.48 18.34
CA CYS A 74 -14.67 4.51 17.36
C CYS A 74 -13.95 4.61 16.01
N LEU A 75 -13.74 5.82 15.49
CA LEU A 75 -13.04 6.02 14.21
C LEU A 75 -11.57 5.60 14.29
N PHE A 76 -10.92 5.85 15.41
CA PHE A 76 -9.53 5.42 15.60
C PHE A 76 -9.41 3.90 15.67
N ASN A 77 -10.29 3.25 16.43
CA ASN A 77 -10.33 1.79 16.55
C ASN A 77 -10.68 1.12 15.22
N SER A 78 -11.63 1.67 14.45
CA SER A 78 -11.97 1.10 13.14
C SER A 78 -10.76 1.19 12.20
N ILE A 79 -10.09 2.34 12.13
CA ILE A 79 -8.93 2.52 11.25
C ILE A 79 -7.77 1.62 11.66
N LEU A 80 -7.46 1.51 12.95
CA LEU A 80 -6.42 0.60 13.44
C LEU A 80 -6.77 -0.88 13.24
N THR A 81 -8.05 -1.23 13.11
CA THR A 81 -8.47 -2.62 12.84
C THR A 81 -8.41 -2.92 11.34
N TYR A 82 -8.98 -2.05 10.51
CA TYR A 82 -9.05 -2.27 9.07
C TYR A 82 -7.72 -2.05 8.35
N PHE A 83 -6.84 -1.19 8.88
CA PHE A 83 -5.57 -0.88 8.23
C PHE A 83 -4.61 -2.07 8.20
N PRO A 84 -4.28 -2.75 9.32
CA PRO A 84 -3.48 -3.97 9.29
C PRO A 84 -4.12 -5.05 8.41
N LEU A 85 -5.44 -5.24 8.50
CA LEU A 85 -6.16 -6.23 7.68
C LEU A 85 -6.05 -5.95 6.18
N PHE A 86 -6.24 -4.69 5.76
CA PHE A 86 -6.04 -4.27 4.37
C PHE A 86 -4.60 -4.51 3.93
N PHE A 87 -3.62 -4.15 4.76
CA PHE A 87 -2.21 -4.32 4.43
C PHE A 87 -1.78 -5.79 4.33
N LEU A 88 -2.30 -6.64 5.21
CA LEU A 88 -2.07 -8.09 5.17
C LEU A 88 -2.73 -8.76 3.95
N SER A 89 -3.76 -8.14 3.37
CA SER A 89 -4.35 -8.57 2.10
C SER A 89 -3.47 -8.25 0.89
N PHE A 90 -2.79 -7.09 0.88
CA PHE A 90 -1.92 -6.66 -0.22
C PHE A 90 -0.50 -7.23 -0.14
N PHE A 91 0.04 -7.39 1.07
CA PHE A 91 1.40 -7.83 1.29
C PHE A 91 1.40 -9.13 2.10
N LYS A 92 2.14 -10.13 1.60
CA LYS A 92 2.43 -11.33 2.40
C LYS A 92 3.06 -10.88 3.71
N MET A 93 2.44 -11.27 4.83
CA MET A 93 2.93 -10.96 6.16
C MET A 93 4.37 -11.46 6.30
N PRO A 94 5.36 -10.60 6.58
CA PRO A 94 6.72 -11.05 6.80
C PRO A 94 6.74 -11.97 8.03
N LYS A 95 7.46 -13.09 7.92
CA LYS A 95 7.56 -14.11 8.99
C LYS A 95 8.04 -13.54 10.33
N SER A 96 8.65 -12.36 10.34
CA SER A 96 9.07 -11.66 11.56
C SER A 96 7.91 -11.12 12.43
N VAL A 97 6.70 -11.03 11.88
CA VAL A 97 5.50 -10.53 12.60
C VAL A 97 4.64 -11.68 13.12
N VAL A 98 4.72 -12.86 12.49
CA VAL A 98 4.19 -14.09 13.05
C VAL A 98 5.19 -14.56 14.10
N GLY A 99 4.87 -14.35 15.38
CA GLY A 99 5.68 -14.90 16.46
C GLY A 99 5.93 -16.39 16.19
N ASN A 100 7.21 -16.76 16.11
CA ASN A 100 7.62 -18.16 15.97
C ASN A 100 7.08 -18.94 17.17
N HIS A 101 6.18 -19.87 16.90
CA HIS A 101 5.96 -21.06 17.73
C HIS A 101 6.35 -22.27 16.90
#